data_AF-A0A7W5BTG5-F1
#
_entry.id   AF-A0A7W5BTG5-F1
#
_cell.length_a   1.000
_cell.length_b   1.000
_cell.length_c   1.000
_cell.angle_alpha   90.00
_cell.angle_beta   90.00
_cell.angle_gamma   90.00
#
_symmetry.space_group_name_H-M   'P 1'
#
loop_
_entity.id
_entity.type
_entity.pdbx_description
1 polymer ?
#
loop_
_entity_poly.entity_id
_entity_poly.type
_entity_poly.pdbx_seq_one_letter_code
_entity_poly.pdbx_strand_id
1 'polypeptide(L)'
;MKKTPTEKIIPAAPRVAATAARKARTGDVTVKARISAVMEAAEHSGLLGEKSKRIGGRISSALVEQAKKHTGIETDTDLIEFALASVALEDKFAETFRKTRGTVDPALKLGF
;
A
#
# COMPACT_ATOMS: atom_id res chain seq x y z
N MET A 1 -6.88 70.35 11.63
CA MET A 1 -6.89 69.05 12.32
C MET A 1 -7.97 68.15 11.71
N LYS A 2 -7.63 67.29 10.74
CA LYS A 2 -8.44 66.12 10.35
C LYS A 2 -7.44 65.04 9.88
N LYS A 3 -7.31 63.96 10.66
CA LYS A 3 -6.44 62.82 10.35
C LYS A 3 -7.25 61.83 9.49
N THR A 4 -6.76 61.54 8.30
CA THR A 4 -7.26 60.45 7.45
C THR A 4 -6.49 59.17 7.81
N PRO A 5 -7.12 58.02 8.10
CA PRO A 5 -6.40 56.79 8.37
C PRO A 5 -6.10 56.05 7.06
N THR A 6 -4.82 55.79 6.81
CA THR A 6 -4.34 54.98 5.69
C THR A 6 -4.63 53.51 5.96
N GLU A 7 -5.51 52.93 5.14
CA GLU A 7 -5.88 51.52 5.16
C GLU A 7 -4.74 50.65 4.62
N LYS A 8 -4.26 49.73 5.46
CA LYS A 8 -3.13 48.84 5.19
C LYS A 8 -3.63 47.64 4.40
N ILE A 9 -3.34 47.61 3.10
CA ILE A 9 -3.66 46.49 2.22
C ILE A 9 -2.77 45.29 2.62
N ILE A 10 -3.39 44.22 3.08
CA ILE A 10 -2.75 42.93 3.39
C ILE A 10 -2.72 42.12 2.07
N PRO A 11 -1.56 41.63 1.59
CA PRO A 11 -1.55 40.81 0.37
C PRO A 11 -2.04 39.40 0.69
N ALA A 12 -3.04 38.94 -0.07
CA ALA A 12 -3.53 37.57 -0.05
C ALA A 12 -2.44 36.60 -0.57
N ALA A 13 -2.07 35.62 0.26
CA ALA A 13 -1.17 34.54 -0.12
C ALA A 13 -1.84 33.58 -1.13
N PRO A 14 -1.07 33.01 -2.09
CA PRO A 14 -1.64 32.13 -3.12
C PRO A 14 -1.94 30.75 -2.54
N ARG A 15 -3.21 30.31 -2.63
CA ARG A 15 -3.74 29.08 -2.03
C ARG A 15 -3.69 27.86 -2.96
N VAL A 16 -2.64 27.74 -3.78
CA VAL A 16 -2.53 26.73 -4.85
C VAL A 16 -1.32 25.80 -4.66
N ALA A 17 -1.23 25.11 -3.52
CA ALA A 17 -0.23 24.05 -3.31
C ALA A 17 -0.76 22.81 -2.57
N ALA A 18 -2.07 22.75 -2.26
CA ALA A 18 -2.63 21.70 -1.39
C ALA A 18 -3.06 20.42 -2.13
N THR A 19 -3.11 20.41 -3.46
CA THR A 19 -3.70 19.29 -4.23
C THR A 19 -2.70 18.16 -4.50
N ALA A 20 -1.41 18.46 -4.68
CA ALA A 20 -0.38 17.44 -4.94
C ALA A 20 -0.01 16.63 -3.68
N ALA A 21 -0.02 17.26 -2.50
CA ALA A 21 0.35 16.62 -1.23
C ALA A 21 -0.69 15.63 -0.69
N ARG A 22 -1.96 15.72 -1.12
CA ARG A 22 -3.01 14.76 -0.73
C ARG A 22 -2.87 13.42 -1.44
N LYS A 23 -2.50 13.41 -2.72
CA LYS A 23 -2.41 12.18 -3.53
C LYS A 23 -1.30 11.24 -3.07
N ALA A 24 -0.17 11.77 -2.59
CA ALA A 24 0.93 10.98 -2.03
C ALA A 24 0.56 10.32 -0.69
N ARG A 25 -0.20 11.02 0.17
CA ARG A 25 -0.63 10.50 1.47
C ARG A 25 -1.63 9.36 1.38
N THR A 26 -2.51 9.37 0.37
CA THR A 26 -3.49 8.29 0.17
C THR A 26 -2.82 6.99 -0.27
N GLY A 27 -1.79 7.06 -1.12
CA GLY A 27 -1.07 5.88 -1.61
C GLY A 27 -0.33 5.10 -0.52
N ASP A 28 0.36 5.79 0.38
CA ASP A 28 1.10 5.20 1.51
C ASP A 28 0.17 4.43 2.47
N VAL A 29 -0.96 5.04 2.82
CA VAL A 29 -1.98 4.41 3.69
C VAL A 29 -2.54 3.14 3.07
N THR A 30 -2.73 3.11 1.75
CA THR A 30 -3.21 1.91 1.04
C THR A 30 -2.18 0.78 1.05
N VAL A 31 -0.88 1.08 0.95
CA VAL A 31 0.15 0.04 0.95
C VAL A 31 0.32 -0.58 2.34
N LYS A 32 0.35 0.23 3.40
CA LYS A 32 0.42 -0.30 4.77
C LYS A 32 -0.79 -1.16 5.12
N ALA A 33 -2.00 -0.73 4.76
CA ALA A 33 -3.22 -1.50 4.98
C ALA A 33 -3.21 -2.83 4.20
N ARG A 34 -2.61 -2.85 3.00
CA ARG A 34 -2.45 -4.08 2.23
C ARG A 34 -1.48 -5.05 2.89
N ILE A 35 -0.37 -4.55 3.40
CA ILE A 35 0.64 -5.37 4.08
C ILE A 35 0.06 -5.94 5.37
N SER A 36 -0.62 -5.13 6.17
CA SER A 36 -1.28 -5.63 7.39
C SER A 36 -2.31 -6.71 7.06
N ALA A 37 -3.14 -6.50 6.05
CA ALA A 37 -4.14 -7.49 5.63
C ALA A 37 -3.51 -8.83 5.19
N VAL A 38 -2.37 -8.79 4.47
CA VAL A 38 -1.64 -10.00 4.07
C VAL A 38 -1.04 -10.71 5.28
N MET A 39 -0.43 -9.95 6.20
CA MET A 39 0.17 -10.54 7.41
C MET A 39 -0.90 -11.13 8.34
N GLU A 40 -2.02 -10.45 8.53
CA GLU A 40 -3.19 -10.97 9.27
C GLU A 40 -3.75 -12.24 8.63
N ALA A 41 -3.92 -12.26 7.30
CA ALA A 41 -4.38 -13.44 6.58
C ALA A 41 -3.39 -14.62 6.71
N ALA A 42 -2.08 -14.34 6.73
CA ALA A 42 -1.05 -15.35 6.91
C ALA A 42 -1.07 -15.91 8.34
N GLU A 43 -1.31 -15.06 9.34
CA GLU A 43 -1.48 -15.47 10.74
C GLU A 43 -2.72 -16.34 10.91
N HIS A 44 -3.88 -15.91 10.37
CA HIS A 44 -5.12 -16.69 10.37
C HIS A 44 -4.99 -18.03 9.64
N SER A 45 -4.11 -18.11 8.65
CA SER A 45 -3.82 -19.34 7.91
C SER A 45 -2.77 -20.23 8.59
N GLY A 46 -2.23 -19.82 9.75
CA GLY A 46 -1.20 -20.55 10.49
C GLY A 46 0.17 -20.58 9.79
N LEU A 47 0.41 -19.65 8.86
CA LEU A 47 1.67 -19.56 8.10
C LEU A 47 2.74 -18.75 8.86
N LEU A 48 2.32 -17.92 9.81
CA LEU A 48 3.20 -17.18 10.71
C LEU A 48 3.29 -17.92 12.04
N GLY A 49 4.52 -18.10 12.52
CA GLY A 49 4.84 -18.84 13.74
C GLY A 49 6.30 -18.65 14.13
N GLU A 50 6.89 -19.60 14.85
CA GLU A 50 8.29 -19.48 15.26
C GLU A 50 9.26 -19.44 14.07
N LYS A 51 10.11 -18.39 14.04
CA LYS A 51 11.12 -18.15 13.00
C LYS A 51 12.28 -19.14 13.12
N SER A 52 12.07 -20.38 12.69
CA SER A 52 13.00 -21.51 12.88
C SER A 52 13.83 -21.88 11.65
N LYS A 53 13.38 -21.49 10.44
CA LYS A 53 14.06 -21.85 9.18
C LYS A 53 14.86 -20.67 8.61
N ARG A 54 16.12 -20.93 8.26
CA ARG A 54 16.99 -19.95 7.58
C ARG A 54 16.90 -20.13 6.07
N ILE A 55 16.59 -19.05 5.37
CA ILE A 55 16.61 -18.97 3.90
C ILE A 55 17.77 -18.04 3.50
N GLY A 56 18.65 -18.51 2.60
CA GLY A 56 19.78 -17.74 2.11
C GLY A 56 19.84 -17.76 0.58
N GLY A 57 20.25 -16.65 -0.02
CA GLY A 57 20.37 -16.51 -1.47
C GLY A 57 21.01 -15.18 -1.85
N ARG A 58 21.53 -15.09 -3.08
CA ARG A 58 22.03 -13.82 -3.63
C ARG A 58 20.86 -13.04 -4.22
N ILE A 59 20.67 -11.82 -3.76
CA ILE A 59 19.60 -10.92 -4.19
C ILE A 59 20.24 -9.59 -4.59
N SER A 60 19.72 -8.96 -5.65
CA SER A 60 20.15 -7.63 -6.06
C SER A 60 19.81 -6.61 -4.98
N SER A 61 20.79 -5.79 -4.56
CA SER A 61 20.59 -4.75 -3.55
C SER A 61 19.53 -3.72 -3.97
N ALA A 62 19.53 -3.33 -5.26
CA ALA A 62 18.55 -2.41 -5.81
C ALA A 62 17.10 -2.94 -5.69
N LEU A 63 16.92 -4.26 -5.81
CA LEU A 63 15.62 -4.90 -5.63
C LEU A 63 15.15 -4.80 -4.17
N VAL A 64 16.04 -5.11 -3.22
CA VAL A 64 15.74 -5.05 -1.79
C VAL A 64 15.40 -3.62 -1.38
N GLU A 65 16.20 -2.63 -1.78
CA GLU A 65 15.93 -1.23 -1.47
C GLU A 65 14.59 -0.75 -2.01
N GLN A 66 14.28 -1.08 -3.26
CA GLN A 66 13.01 -0.68 -3.86
C GLN A 66 11.83 -1.37 -3.17
N ALA A 67 11.98 -2.64 -2.82
CA ALA A 67 10.96 -3.39 -2.09
C ALA A 67 10.71 -2.77 -0.71
N LYS A 68 11.76 -2.44 0.06
CA LYS A 68 11.64 -1.74 1.35
C LYS A 68 10.98 -0.37 1.22
N LYS A 69 11.32 0.41 0.20
CA LYS A 69 10.68 1.71 -0.06
C LYS A 69 9.20 1.56 -0.37
N HIS A 70 8.84 0.52 -1.12
CA HIS A 70 7.45 0.28 -1.51
C HIS A 70 6.64 -0.26 -0.33
N THR A 71 7.18 -1.19 0.45
CA THR A 71 6.45 -1.84 1.54
C THR A 71 6.54 -1.08 2.86
N GLY A 72 7.56 -0.25 3.05
CA GLY A 72 7.87 0.36 4.34
C GLY A 72 8.44 -0.62 5.37
N ILE A 73 8.77 -1.86 4.97
CA ILE A 73 9.39 -2.85 5.85
C ILE A 73 10.88 -2.56 5.96
N GLU A 74 11.39 -2.50 7.20
CA GLU A 74 12.79 -2.15 7.46
C GLU A 74 13.73 -3.36 7.46
N THR A 75 13.26 -4.50 7.97
CA THR A 75 14.09 -5.70 8.14
C THR A 75 13.99 -6.63 6.92
N ASP A 76 15.10 -7.24 6.54
CA ASP A 76 15.12 -8.18 5.40
C ASP A 76 14.29 -9.43 5.72
N THR A 77 14.30 -9.88 6.97
CA THR A 77 13.51 -11.03 7.42
C THR A 77 12.02 -10.80 7.25
N ASP A 78 11.50 -9.66 7.73
CA ASP A 78 10.07 -9.37 7.62
C ASP A 78 9.66 -9.11 6.16
N LEU A 79 10.59 -8.56 5.36
CA LEU A 79 10.36 -8.37 3.93
C LEU A 79 10.22 -9.71 3.20
N ILE A 80 11.06 -10.69 3.56
CA ILE A 80 10.99 -12.06 3.03
C ILE A 80 9.71 -12.76 3.51
N GLU A 81 9.35 -12.64 4.79
CA GLU A 81 8.12 -13.23 5.31
C GLU A 81 6.88 -12.68 4.60
N PHE A 82 6.79 -11.36 4.45
CA PHE A 82 5.70 -10.73 3.70
C PHE A 82 5.65 -11.19 2.24
N ALA A 83 6.80 -11.29 1.57
CA ALA A 83 6.86 -11.75 0.19
C ALA A 83 6.38 -13.21 0.06
N LEU A 84 6.82 -14.08 0.97
CA LEU A 84 6.40 -15.49 0.99
C LEU A 84 4.93 -15.64 1.35
N ALA A 85 4.43 -14.89 2.33
CA ALA A 85 3.02 -14.85 2.69
C ALA A 85 2.15 -14.40 1.50
N SER A 86 2.57 -13.36 0.79
CA SER A 86 1.87 -12.85 -0.39
C SER A 86 1.74 -13.92 -1.47
N VAL A 87 2.80 -14.71 -1.71
CA VAL A 87 2.78 -15.82 -2.68
C VAL A 87 1.95 -17.01 -2.18
N ALA A 88 2.05 -17.34 -0.90
CA ALA A 88 1.33 -18.47 -0.31
C ALA A 88 -0.19 -18.24 -0.23
N LEU A 89 -0.62 -17.00 -0.01
CA LEU A 89 -2.02 -16.59 0.07
C LEU A 89 -2.63 -16.24 -1.29
N GLU A 90 -1.84 -16.23 -2.36
CA GLU A 90 -2.34 -15.86 -3.68
C GLU A 90 -3.44 -16.83 -4.12
N ASP A 91 -4.69 -16.36 -4.15
CA ASP A 91 -5.92 -17.12 -4.42
C ASP A 91 -6.18 -17.37 -5.92
N LYS A 92 -5.12 -17.30 -6.72
CA LYS A 92 -5.16 -17.33 -8.20
C LYS A 92 -6.01 -16.20 -8.80
N PHE A 93 -6.24 -15.10 -8.08
CA PHE A 93 -7.00 -13.96 -8.58
C PHE A 93 -6.55 -13.52 -9.97
N ALA A 94 -5.24 -13.38 -10.21
CA ALA A 94 -4.74 -12.94 -11.49
C ALA A 94 -5.09 -13.91 -12.64
N GLU A 95 -5.07 -15.21 -12.39
CA GLU A 95 -5.44 -16.22 -13.38
C GLU A 95 -6.95 -16.22 -13.63
N THR A 96 -7.74 -16.24 -12.57
CA THR A 96 -9.20 -16.21 -12.62
C THR A 96 -9.68 -14.94 -13.30
N PHE A 97 -9.19 -13.77 -12.90
CA PHE A 97 -9.54 -12.49 -13.49
C PHE A 97 -9.27 -12.44 -15.00
N ARG A 98 -8.12 -12.97 -15.46
CA ARG A 98 -7.81 -13.09 -16.89
C ARG A 98 -8.78 -14.03 -17.62
N LYS A 99 -9.13 -15.17 -17.01
CA LYS A 99 -10.07 -16.14 -17.58
C LYS A 99 -11.48 -15.59 -17.70
N THR A 100 -11.97 -14.93 -16.65
CA THR A 100 -13.33 -14.37 -16.64
C THR A 100 -13.43 -13.07 -17.41
N ARG A 101 -12.33 -12.38 -17.75
CA ARG A 101 -12.32 -11.12 -18.53
C ARG A 101 -13.31 -10.06 -18.00
N GLY A 102 -13.50 -10.02 -16.69
CA GLY A 102 -14.47 -9.13 -16.04
C GLY A 102 -15.94 -9.52 -16.23
N THR A 103 -16.25 -10.69 -16.79
CA THR A 103 -17.59 -11.25 -16.72
C THR A 103 -17.78 -12.01 -15.41
N VAL A 104 -19.04 -12.25 -15.07
CA VAL A 104 -19.45 -13.15 -13.99
C VAL A 104 -20.40 -14.17 -14.59
N ASP A 105 -20.52 -15.35 -13.99
CA ASP A 105 -21.48 -16.35 -14.46
C ASP A 105 -22.89 -15.74 -14.44
N PRO A 106 -23.61 -15.68 -15.59
CA PRO A 106 -24.95 -15.11 -15.64
C PRO A 106 -25.98 -15.84 -14.76
N ALA A 107 -25.73 -17.11 -14.42
CA ALA A 107 -26.57 -17.88 -13.52
C ALA A 107 -26.29 -17.59 -12.03
N LEU A 108 -25.23 -16.85 -11.72
CA LEU A 108 -24.88 -16.48 -10.35
C LEU A 108 -25.92 -15.51 -9.81
N LYS A 109 -26.70 -15.95 -8.82
CA LYS A 109 -27.64 -15.08 -8.11
C LYS A 109 -26.88 -14.13 -7.19
N LEU A 110 -26.57 -12.95 -7.71
CA LEU A 110 -26.15 -11.82 -6.92
C LEU A 110 -27.40 -11.31 -6.20
N GLY A 111 -27.46 -11.48 -4.89
CA GLY A 111 -28.63 -11.11 -4.09
C GLY A 111 -28.91 -9.62 -4.19
N PHE A 112 -29.97 -9.27 -4.94
CA PHE A 112 -30.58 -7.95 -5.00
C PHE A 112 -32.09 -8.11 -4.80
#